data_AF-A0A1M5XQR1-F1
#
_entry.id   AF-A0A1M5XQR1-F1
#
_cell.length_a   1.000
_cell.length_b   1.000
_cell.length_c   1.000
_cell.angle_alpha   90.00
_cell.angle_beta   90.00
_cell.angle_gamma   90.00
#
_symmetry.space_group_name_H-M   'P 1'
#
loop_
_entity.id
_entity.type
_entity.pdbx_description
1 polymer ?
#
loop_
_entity_poly.entity_id
_entity_poly.type
_entity_poly.pdbx_seq_one_letter_code
_entity_poly.pdbx_strand_id
1 'polypeptide(L)'
;MTRHVIAPVDELPPGTRKFLTIDQRPIAVFNIKGEFFGLLNRCPHQGAALCEGPLIGLAQSSDPGEIEYTRLGEIIRCPWHGWEFDIRTGQSYCDPKRFRARAYPVNVEPGSSVVKGPYVAETLAVSVESDYVVVDL
;
A
#
# COMPACT_ATOMS: atom_id res chain seq x y z
N MET A 1 8.09 10.94 14.22
CA MET A 1 7.41 10.42 13.02
C MET A 1 6.59 11.56 12.48
N THR A 2 6.76 11.86 11.20
CA THR A 2 5.99 12.91 10.51
C THR A 2 4.81 12.24 9.82
N ARG A 3 3.62 12.82 9.95
CA ARG A 3 2.39 12.32 9.33
C ARG A 3 2.18 12.99 7.98
N HIS A 4 1.83 12.21 6.98
CA HIS A 4 1.57 12.71 5.64
C HIS A 4 0.17 12.31 5.17
N VAL A 5 -0.60 13.30 4.75
CA VAL A 5 -1.96 13.13 4.21
C VAL A 5 -1.88 12.91 2.72
N ILE A 6 -2.46 11.80 2.23
CA ILE A 6 -2.17 11.35 0.86
C ILE A 6 -3.40 11.35 -0.05
N ALA A 7 -4.61 11.23 0.52
CA ALA A 7 -5.88 11.25 -0.20
C ALA A 7 -7.08 11.20 0.78
N PRO A 8 -8.26 11.67 0.36
CA PRO A 8 -9.54 11.18 0.84
C PRO A 8 -9.69 9.65 0.66
N VAL A 9 -10.49 9.01 1.52
CA VAL A 9 -10.75 7.56 1.46
C VAL A 9 -11.47 7.13 0.18
N ASP A 10 -12.40 7.95 -0.34
CA ASP A 10 -13.19 7.66 -1.54
C ASP A 10 -12.38 7.70 -2.85
N GLU A 11 -11.25 8.40 -2.86
CA GLU A 11 -10.29 8.38 -3.97
C GLU A 11 -9.49 7.07 -4.07
N LEU A 12 -9.48 6.24 -3.03
CA LEU A 12 -8.84 4.91 -3.04
C LEU A 12 -9.86 3.83 -2.65
N PRO A 13 -10.80 3.46 -3.55
CA PRO A 13 -11.78 2.41 -3.24
C PRO A 13 -11.12 1.02 -3.10
N PRO A 14 -11.80 0.04 -2.47
CA PRO A 14 -11.26 -1.31 -2.31
C PRO A 14 -10.80 -1.95 -3.63
N GLY A 15 -9.63 -2.59 -3.59
CA GLY A 15 -8.98 -3.21 -4.76
C GLY A 15 -8.08 -2.25 -5.55
N THR A 16 -8.03 -0.97 -5.19
CA THR A 16 -7.15 0.01 -5.84
C THR A 16 -5.85 0.25 -5.07
N ARG A 17 -4.97 1.02 -5.70
CA ARG A 17 -3.70 1.45 -5.13
C ARG A 17 -3.32 2.85 -5.62
N LYS A 18 -2.57 3.57 -4.81
CA LYS A 18 -1.99 4.88 -5.14
C LYS A 18 -0.48 4.82 -4.99
N PHE A 19 0.22 5.39 -5.96
CA PHE A 19 1.66 5.63 -5.90
C PHE A 19 1.92 7.09 -5.59
N LEU A 20 2.87 7.34 -4.71
CA LEU A 20 3.34 8.68 -4.39
C LEU A 20 4.80 8.65 -3.92
N THR A 21 5.44 9.82 -3.92
CA THR A 21 6.77 10.01 -3.33
C THR A 21 6.64 10.96 -2.14
N ILE A 22 7.06 10.51 -0.96
CA ILE A 22 7.10 11.31 0.26
C ILE A 22 8.55 11.34 0.75
N ASP A 23 9.12 12.53 0.96
CA ASP A 23 10.51 12.70 1.40
C ASP A 23 11.52 11.87 0.58
N GLN A 24 11.38 11.89 -0.75
CA GLN A 24 12.18 11.11 -1.71
C GLN A 24 12.02 9.58 -1.60
N ARG A 25 11.05 9.08 -0.82
CA ARG A 25 10.75 7.65 -0.69
C ARG A 25 9.56 7.30 -1.59
N PRO A 26 9.73 6.37 -2.55
CA PRO A 26 8.62 5.91 -3.38
C PRO A 26 7.73 4.96 -2.55
N ILE A 27 6.44 5.28 -2.40
CA ILE A 27 5.49 4.56 -1.56
C ILE A 27 4.29 4.13 -2.41
N ALA A 28 3.87 2.88 -2.21
CA ALA A 28 2.64 2.33 -2.76
C ALA A 28 1.67 2.10 -1.60
N VAL A 29 0.48 2.70 -1.67
CA VAL A 29 -0.61 2.46 -0.73
C VAL A 29 -1.68 1.63 -1.42
N PHE A 30 -2.12 0.56 -0.79
CA PHE A 30 -3.11 -0.39 -1.30
C PHE A 30 -4.35 -0.33 -0.42
N ASN A 31 -5.54 -0.38 -1.02
CA ASN A 31 -6.78 -0.63 -0.30
C ASN A 31 -7.20 -2.09 -0.54
N ILE A 32 -7.06 -2.93 0.47
CA ILE A 32 -7.45 -4.34 0.44
C ILE A 32 -8.72 -4.50 1.27
N LYS A 33 -9.87 -4.63 0.58
CA LYS A 33 -11.19 -4.87 1.21
C LYS A 33 -11.56 -3.83 2.28
N GLY A 34 -11.15 -2.56 2.09
CA GLY A 34 -11.40 -1.45 3.02
C GLY A 34 -10.27 -1.19 4.02
N GLU A 35 -9.26 -2.07 4.09
CA GLU A 35 -8.08 -1.87 4.92
C GLU A 35 -6.91 -1.31 4.10
N PHE A 36 -6.17 -0.35 4.64
CA PHE A 36 -5.10 0.34 3.92
C PHE A 36 -3.71 -0.15 4.35
N PHE A 37 -2.85 -0.38 3.36
CA PHE A 37 -1.48 -0.88 3.58
C PHE A 37 -0.48 -0.10 2.76
N GLY A 38 0.63 0.30 3.38
CA GLY A 38 1.72 1.03 2.73
C GLY A 38 2.95 0.15 2.57
N LEU A 39 3.50 0.07 1.37
CA LEU A 39 4.80 -0.55 1.10
C LEU A 39 5.74 0.44 0.41
N LEU A 40 7.05 0.29 0.61
CA LEU A 40 8.05 0.89 -0.27
C LEU A 40 7.81 0.38 -1.68
N ASN A 41 7.59 1.28 -2.63
CA ASN A 41 7.37 0.98 -4.03
C ASN A 41 8.69 0.65 -4.74
N ARG A 42 9.44 -0.30 -4.19
CA ARG A 42 10.72 -0.77 -4.72
C ARG A 42 10.91 -2.23 -4.33
N CYS A 43 10.95 -3.11 -5.33
CA CYS A 43 11.20 -4.52 -5.13
C CYS A 43 12.58 -4.71 -4.48
N PRO A 44 12.67 -5.38 -3.33
CA PRO A 44 13.95 -5.54 -2.63
C PRO A 44 14.91 -6.49 -3.36
N HIS A 45 14.43 -7.23 -4.37
CA HIS A 45 15.27 -8.08 -5.21
C HIS A 45 16.15 -7.25 -6.17
N GLN A 46 15.55 -6.49 -7.10
CA GLN A 46 16.32 -5.71 -8.10
C GLN A 46 15.81 -4.29 -8.35
N GLY A 47 14.80 -3.82 -7.61
CA GLY A 47 14.42 -2.40 -7.61
C GLY A 47 13.22 -2.02 -8.48
N ALA A 48 12.51 -2.97 -9.09
CA ALA A 48 11.26 -2.71 -9.82
C ALA A 48 10.24 -1.92 -8.99
N ALA A 49 9.44 -1.07 -9.63
CA ALA A 49 8.26 -0.47 -9.01
C ALA A 49 7.21 -1.57 -8.76
N LEU A 50 6.98 -1.92 -7.48
CA LEU A 50 6.03 -2.97 -7.12
C LEU A 50 4.60 -2.63 -7.57
N CYS A 51 4.21 -1.35 -7.52
CA CYS A 51 2.87 -0.90 -7.88
C CYS A 51 2.57 -0.98 -9.38
N GLU A 52 3.52 -1.35 -10.24
CA GLU A 52 3.26 -1.64 -11.66
C GLU A 52 2.88 -3.12 -11.86
N GLY A 53 3.18 -3.97 -10.88
CA GLY A 53 2.84 -5.39 -10.89
C GLY A 53 1.34 -5.68 -10.72
N PRO A 54 0.84 -6.86 -11.12
CA PRO A 54 -0.56 -7.22 -10.87
C PRO A 54 -0.81 -7.57 -9.41
N LEU A 55 -2.03 -7.26 -8.93
CA LEU A 55 -2.57 -7.84 -7.71
C LEU A 55 -3.09 -9.23 -8.03
N ILE A 56 -2.66 -10.24 -7.27
CA ILE A 56 -3.01 -11.65 -7.48
C ILE A 56 -3.47 -12.28 -6.16
N GLY A 57 -3.89 -13.54 -6.21
CA GLY A 57 -4.09 -14.37 -5.03
C GLY A 57 -2.79 -15.01 -4.54
N LEU A 58 -2.83 -15.52 -3.32
CA LEU A 58 -1.83 -16.42 -2.79
C LEU A 58 -2.01 -17.79 -3.45
N ALA A 59 -1.01 -18.22 -4.22
CA ALA A 59 -0.97 -19.56 -4.77
C ALA A 59 -0.73 -20.59 -3.65
N GLN A 60 -1.59 -21.59 -3.58
CA GLN A 60 -1.50 -22.74 -2.70
C GLN A 60 -1.66 -24.02 -3.51
N SER A 61 -1.06 -25.10 -3.04
CA SER A 61 -1.08 -26.39 -3.71
C SER A 61 -1.06 -27.48 -2.65
N SER A 62 -2.04 -28.38 -2.68
CA SER A 62 -2.03 -29.61 -1.88
C SER A 62 -1.23 -30.71 -2.57
N ASP A 63 -1.30 -30.76 -3.90
CA ASP A 63 -0.76 -31.82 -4.73
C ASP A 63 -0.10 -31.27 -6.02
N PRO A 64 0.95 -31.93 -6.55
CA PRO A 64 1.61 -31.48 -7.77
C PRO A 64 0.65 -31.34 -8.95
N GLY A 65 0.63 -30.15 -9.56
CA GLY A 65 -0.24 -29.83 -10.70
C GLY A 65 -1.57 -29.19 -10.30
N GLU A 66 -1.91 -29.16 -9.01
CA GLU A 66 -3.07 -28.44 -8.50
C GLU A 66 -2.63 -27.09 -7.91
N ILE A 67 -3.24 -26.01 -8.39
CA ILE A 67 -2.99 -24.66 -7.87
C ILE A 67 -4.34 -24.02 -7.56
N GLU A 68 -4.53 -23.70 -6.29
CA GLU A 68 -5.63 -22.87 -5.81
C GLU A 68 -5.11 -21.47 -5.50
N TYR A 69 -5.85 -20.44 -5.90
CA TYR A 69 -5.57 -19.08 -5.51
C TYR A 69 -6.50 -18.66 -4.38
N THR A 70 -5.94 -18.51 -3.18
CA THR A 70 -6.64 -17.95 -2.03
C THR A 70 -6.27 -16.47 -1.84
N ARG A 71 -6.93 -15.75 -0.92
CA ARG A 71 -6.58 -14.35 -0.60
C ARG A 71 -6.44 -13.44 -1.84
N LEU A 72 -7.41 -13.52 -2.76
CA LEU A 72 -7.38 -12.77 -4.02
C LEU A 72 -7.20 -11.26 -3.78
N GLY A 73 -6.23 -10.68 -4.49
CA GLY A 73 -5.90 -9.26 -4.44
C GLY A 73 -4.97 -8.86 -3.30
N GLU A 74 -4.58 -9.79 -2.43
CA GLU A 74 -3.75 -9.51 -1.24
C GLU A 74 -2.24 -9.65 -1.50
N ILE A 75 -1.85 -10.12 -2.68
CA ILE A 75 -0.46 -10.34 -3.08
C ILE A 75 -0.11 -9.42 -4.24
N ILE A 76 1.00 -8.69 -4.13
CA ILE A 76 1.57 -7.91 -5.24
C ILE A 76 2.69 -8.71 -5.90
N ARG A 77 2.53 -9.00 -7.20
CA ARG A 77 3.56 -9.69 -7.98
C ARG A 77 4.45 -8.69 -8.70
N CYS A 78 5.75 -8.71 -8.43
CA CYS A 78 6.73 -7.86 -9.07
C CYS A 78 6.69 -8.02 -10.61
N PRO A 79 6.65 -6.90 -11.38
CA PRO A 79 6.51 -6.96 -12.83
C PRO A 79 7.76 -7.48 -13.56
N TRP A 80 8.92 -7.55 -12.90
CA TRP A 80 10.15 -8.03 -13.54
C TRP A 80 10.29 -9.56 -13.44
N HIS A 81 10.51 -10.08 -12.24
CA HIS A 81 10.85 -11.50 -12.04
C HIS A 81 9.71 -12.32 -11.44
N GLY A 82 8.50 -11.75 -11.34
CA GLY A 82 7.35 -12.45 -10.77
C GLY A 82 7.42 -12.67 -9.27
N TRP A 83 8.33 -12.01 -8.54
CA TRP A 83 8.44 -12.18 -7.09
C TRP A 83 7.19 -11.69 -6.38
N GLU A 84 6.64 -12.52 -5.51
CA GLU A 84 5.38 -12.26 -4.83
C GLU A 84 5.61 -11.75 -3.42
N PHE A 85 4.83 -10.73 -3.04
CA PHE A 85 4.88 -10.11 -1.73
C PHE A 85 3.48 -9.99 -1.12
N ASP A 86 3.35 -10.37 0.14
CA ASP A 86 2.15 -10.11 0.94
C ASP A 86 2.03 -8.60 1.21
N ILE A 87 0.92 -8.00 0.81
CA ILE A 87 0.73 -6.54 0.92
C ILE A 87 0.62 -6.08 2.37
N ARG A 88 0.05 -6.92 3.25
CA ARG A 88 -0.18 -6.59 4.66
C ARG A 88 1.11 -6.55 5.46
N THR A 89 2.08 -7.40 5.11
CA THR A 89 3.29 -7.63 5.91
C THR A 89 4.60 -7.28 5.20
N GLY A 90 4.54 -7.06 3.88
CA GLY A 90 5.69 -6.90 2.99
C GLY A 90 6.51 -8.18 2.79
N GLN A 91 6.12 -9.32 3.37
CA GLN A 91 6.88 -10.57 3.27
C GLN A 91 6.95 -11.07 1.82
N SER A 92 8.12 -11.49 1.36
CA SER A 92 8.24 -12.21 0.09
C SER A 92 7.89 -13.69 0.26
N TYR A 93 7.15 -14.27 -0.68
CA TYR A 93 6.93 -15.73 -0.72
C TYR A 93 8.06 -16.48 -1.46
N CYS A 94 8.92 -15.79 -2.21
CA CYS A 94 10.04 -16.41 -2.92
C CYS A 94 11.25 -16.67 -2.00
N ASP A 95 11.51 -15.77 -1.05
CA ASP A 95 12.53 -15.94 -0.01
C ASP A 95 12.07 -15.23 1.28
N PRO A 96 11.19 -15.87 2.07
CA PRO A 96 10.52 -15.25 3.22
C PRO A 96 11.44 -14.91 4.38
N LYS A 97 12.65 -15.49 4.41
CA LYS A 97 13.64 -15.25 5.47
C LYS A 97 14.49 -14.02 5.17
N ARG A 98 14.77 -13.75 3.89
CA ARG A 98 15.76 -12.75 3.49
C ARG A 98 15.15 -11.50 2.87
N PHE A 99 14.02 -11.61 2.16
CA PHE A 99 13.47 -10.50 1.41
C PHE A 99 12.10 -10.07 1.93
N ARG A 100 12.00 -8.78 2.29
CA ARG A 100 10.77 -8.12 2.68
C ARG A 100 10.71 -6.74 2.05
N ALA A 101 9.59 -6.40 1.42
CA ALA A 101 9.27 -5.01 1.12
C ALA A 101 9.07 -4.27 2.45
N ARG A 102 9.65 -3.07 2.57
CA ARG A 102 9.49 -2.26 3.78
C ARG A 102 8.04 -1.79 3.87
N ALA A 103 7.35 -2.13 4.95
CA ALA A 103 6.01 -1.65 5.24
C ALA A 103 6.04 -0.29 5.96
N TYR A 104 5.03 0.54 5.73
CA TYR A 104 4.80 1.80 6.40
C TYR A 104 3.42 1.76 7.08
N PRO A 105 3.29 2.22 8.33
CA PRO A 105 1.99 2.35 8.97
C PRO A 105 1.10 3.29 8.17
N VAL A 106 -0.14 2.85 7.94
CA VAL A 106 -1.18 3.63 7.27
C VAL A 106 -2.40 3.66 8.18
N ASN A 107 -2.92 4.85 8.43
CA ASN A 107 -4.07 5.08 9.28
C ASN A 107 -5.16 5.80 8.49
N VAL A 108 -6.41 5.59 8.89
CA VAL A 108 -7.54 6.40 8.46
C VAL A 108 -7.91 7.31 9.64
N GLU A 109 -7.92 8.61 9.41
CA GLU A 109 -8.21 9.60 10.43
C GLU A 109 -9.37 10.51 9.97
N PRO A 110 -10.28 10.92 10.87
CA PRO A 110 -11.36 11.86 10.53
C PRO A 110 -10.80 13.17 10.00
N GLY A 111 -11.44 13.75 8.98
CA GLY A 111 -11.01 15.02 8.37
C GLY A 111 -10.91 16.21 9.34
N SER A 112 -11.54 16.13 10.52
CA SER A 112 -11.40 17.12 11.60
C SER A 112 -10.04 17.10 12.31
N SER A 113 -9.22 16.05 12.10
CA SER A 113 -7.92 15.85 12.76
C SER A 113 -6.71 15.95 11.84
N VAL A 114 -6.93 16.20 10.54
CA VAL A 114 -5.92 16.00 9.50
C VAL A 114 -5.86 17.21 8.56
N VAL A 115 -4.74 17.94 8.56
CA VAL A 115 -4.53 19.12 7.71
C VAL A 115 -4.23 18.69 6.28
N LYS A 116 -4.92 19.28 5.28
CA LYS A 116 -4.66 19.02 3.86
C LYS A 116 -3.21 19.35 3.51
N GLY A 117 -2.56 18.46 2.75
CA GLY A 117 -1.16 18.62 2.29
C GLY A 117 -0.89 19.92 1.52
N PRO A 118 0.38 20.16 1.15
CA PRO A 118 1.17 21.32 1.52
C PRO A 118 0.68 22.63 0.86
N TYR A 119 -0.22 23.34 1.53
CA TYR A 119 -0.36 24.80 1.41
C TYR A 119 -0.57 25.38 2.82
N VAL A 120 0.24 26.38 3.16
CA VAL A 120 0.17 27.17 4.39
C VAL A 120 -1.21 27.85 4.45
N ALA A 121 -1.90 27.81 5.60
CA ALA A 121 -3.15 28.56 5.75
C ALA A 121 -3.24 29.26 7.10
N GLU A 122 -3.34 30.59 7.05
CA GLU A 122 -4.16 31.37 7.98
C GLU A 122 -5.60 30.83 7.98
N THR A 123 -6.22 30.88 9.15
CA THR A 123 -7.49 30.23 9.49
C THR A 123 -8.72 30.85 8.84
N LEU A 124 -9.62 30.01 8.32
CA LEU A 124 -11.03 30.31 8.02
C LEU A 124 -11.90 29.07 8.30
N ALA A 125 -13.19 29.30 8.59
CA ALA A 125 -14.15 28.32 9.13
C ALA A 125 -14.35 27.05 8.28
N VAL A 126 -14.56 25.91 8.95
CA VAL A 126 -14.52 24.55 8.39
C VAL A 126 -15.88 23.85 8.52
N SER A 127 -16.31 23.17 7.46
CA SER A 127 -17.33 22.11 7.50
C SER A 127 -16.68 20.75 7.23
N VAL A 128 -17.23 19.69 7.83
CA VAL A 128 -16.69 18.32 7.78
C VAL A 128 -17.27 17.56 6.59
N GLU A 129 -16.43 17.21 5.63
CA GLU A 129 -16.72 16.17 4.62
C GLU A 129 -15.48 15.26 4.45
N SER A 130 -15.69 13.97 4.74
CA SER A 130 -14.82 12.80 4.46
C SER A 130 -13.64 12.49 5.39
N ASP A 131 -13.34 11.18 5.49
CA ASP A 131 -12.19 10.58 6.17
C ASP A 131 -10.95 10.56 5.25
N TYR A 132 -9.74 10.69 5.81
CA TYR A 132 -8.47 10.77 5.07
C TYR A 132 -7.52 9.61 5.37
N VAL A 133 -6.73 9.20 4.37
CA VAL A 133 -5.65 8.22 4.48
C VAL A 133 -4.34 8.94 4.85
N VAL A 134 -3.67 8.47 5.90
CA VAL A 134 -2.46 9.05 6.51
C VAL A 134 -1.33 8.00 6.55
N VAL A 135 -0.10 8.38 6.19
CA VAL A 135 1.09 7.52 6.26
C VAL A 135 2.12 8.07 7.26
N ASP A 136 2.66 7.19 8.10
CA ASP A 136 3.73 7.51 9.07
C ASP A 136 5.13 7.09 8.55
N LEU A 137 6.11 7.99 8.70
CA LEU A 137 7.49 7.83 8.17
C LEU A 137 8.62 8.00 9.18
#